data_AF-A0A2M8BXL0-F1
#
_entry.id   AF-A0A2M8BXL0-F1
#
_cell.length_a   1.000
_cell.length_b   1.000
_cell.length_c   1.000
_cell.angle_alpha   90.00
_cell.angle_beta   90.00
_cell.angle_gamma   90.00
#
_symmetry.space_group_name_H-M   'P 1'
#
loop_
_entity.id
_entity.type
_entity.pdbx_description
1 polymer ?
#
loop_
_entity_poly.entity_id
_entity_poly.type
_entity_poly.pdbx_seq_one_letter_code
_entity_poly.pdbx_strand_id
1 'polypeptide(L)' 'MTIEEKKKLQVALKRIQGQVGGIEKMISEDKKCEAVVTQVVASMSSLKSVAKALLADAVDSCNKEEYAKLLKRFL' A
#
# COMPACT_ATOMS: atom_id res chain seq x y z
N MET A 1 -14.74 -3.89 10.75
CA MET A 1 -14.71 -4.08 9.29
C MET A 1 -15.90 -4.90 8.80
N THR A 2 -16.63 -4.39 7.82
CA THR A 2 -17.69 -5.07 7.06
C THR A 2 -17.13 -6.01 5.98
N ILE A 3 -17.98 -6.88 5.42
CA ILE A 3 -17.62 -7.76 4.30
C ILE A 3 -17.22 -6.93 3.05
N GLU A 4 -17.93 -5.83 2.80
CA GLU A 4 -17.68 -4.96 1.65
C GLU A 4 -16.34 -4.23 1.75
N GLU A 5 -15.98 -3.75 2.95
CA GLU A 5 -14.67 -3.14 3.19
C GLU A 5 -13.52 -4.15 2.99
N LYS A 6 -13.70 -5.39 3.49
CA LYS A 6 -12.73 -6.47 3.25
C LYS A 6 -12.53 -6.73 1.75
N LYS A 7 -13.61 -6.79 0.96
CA LYS A 7 -13.54 -6.96 -0.50
C LYS A 7 -12.79 -5.81 -1.18
N LYS A 8 -13.07 -4.57 -0.80
CA LYS A 8 -12.37 -3.39 -1.33
C LYS A 8 -10.87 -3.44 -1.04
N LEU A 9 -10.48 -3.82 0.17
CA LEU A 9 -9.08 -3.99 0.53
C LEU A 9 -8.41 -5.11 -0.27
N GLN A 10 -9.09 -6.25 -0.46
CA GLN A 10 -8.57 -7.34 -1.29
C GLN A 10 -8.35 -6.91 -2.75
N VAL A 11 -9.28 -6.14 -3.33
CA VAL A 11 -9.11 -5.59 -4.68
C VAL A 11 -7.91 -4.64 -4.76
N ALA A 12 -7.76 -3.75 -3.78
CA ALA A 12 -6.61 -2.85 -3.71
C ALA A 12 -5.27 -3.62 -3.59
N LEU A 13 -5.22 -4.66 -2.74
CA LEU A 13 -4.05 -5.51 -2.58
C LEU A 13 -3.70 -6.27 -3.87
N LYS A 14 -4.69 -6.83 -4.58
CA LYS A 14 -4.47 -7.48 -5.89
C LYS A 14 -3.89 -6.50 -6.92
N ARG A 15 -4.36 -5.26 -6.93
CA ARG A 15 -3.79 -4.22 -7.80
C ARG A 15 -2.33 -3.94 -7.44
N ILE A 16 -2.02 -3.79 -6.16
CA ILE A 16 -0.65 -3.58 -5.67
C ILE A 16 0.26 -4.75 -6.06
N GLN A 17 -0.21 -5.98 -5.93
CA GLN A 17 0.53 -7.17 -6.37
C GLN A 17 0.89 -7.09 -7.87
N GLY A 18 -0.04 -6.64 -8.71
CA GLY A 18 0.23 -6.38 -10.13
C GLY A 18 1.26 -5.26 -10.35
N GLN A 19 1.24 -4.20 -9.55
CA GLN A 19 2.26 -3.14 -9.62
C GLN A 19 3.65 -3.66 -9.23
N VAL A 20 3.75 -4.48 -8.18
CA VAL A 20 5.02 -5.10 -7.75
C VAL A 20 5.57 -6.03 -8.84
N GLY A 21 4.74 -6.87 -9.45
CA GLY A 21 5.16 -7.69 -10.58
C GLY A 21 5.56 -6.86 -11.81
N GLY A 22 4.90 -5.72 -12.02
CA GLY A 22 5.31 -4.75 -13.04
C GLY A 22 6.70 -4.16 -12.77
N ILE A 23 7.01 -3.79 -11.53
CA ILE A 23 8.33 -3.28 -11.12
C ILE A 23 9.41 -4.35 -11.36
N GLU A 24 9.17 -5.59 -10.94
CA GLU A 24 10.09 -6.71 -11.17
C GLU A 24 10.39 -6.87 -12.67
N LYS A 25 9.36 -6.85 -13.51
CA LYS A 25 9.52 -6.91 -14.97
C LYS A 25 10.31 -5.73 -15.51
N MET A 26 10.04 -4.50 -15.04
CA MET A 26 10.79 -3.31 -15.47
C MET A 26 12.27 -3.39 -15.13
N ILE A 27 12.63 -3.98 -13.99
CA ILE A 27 14.03 -4.23 -13.60
C ILE A 27 14.64 -5.27 -14.54
N SER A 28 13.93 -6.38 -14.82
CA SER A 28 14.42 -7.43 -15.73
C SER A 28 14.60 -6.96 -17.18
N GLU A 29 13.87 -5.92 -17.59
CA GLU A 29 13.94 -5.32 -18.93
C GLU A 29 14.88 -4.09 -18.98
N ASP A 30 15.71 -3.87 -17.95
CA ASP A 30 16.64 -2.74 -17.83
C ASP A 30 15.99 -1.38 -18.13
N LYS A 31 14.75 -1.17 -17.65
CA LYS A 31 14.08 0.13 -17.79
C LYS A 31 14.84 1.21 -17.02
N LYS A 32 14.70 2.45 -17.49
CA LYS A 32 15.27 3.64 -16.85
C LYS A 32 14.93 3.71 -15.36
N CYS A 33 15.93 4.00 -14.54
CA CYS A 33 15.81 4.06 -13.09
C CYS A 33 14.69 5.00 -12.62
N GLU A 34 14.52 6.15 -13.26
CA GLU A 34 13.48 7.13 -12.92
C GLU A 34 12.08 6.55 -13.12
N ALA A 35 11.88 5.76 -14.17
CA ALA A 35 10.61 5.11 -14.45
C ALA A 35 10.30 4.01 -13.42
N VAL A 36 11.31 3.21 -13.05
CA VAL A 36 11.17 2.17 -12.01
C VAL A 36 10.85 2.82 -10.65
N VAL A 37 11.61 3.83 -10.25
CA VAL A 37 11.39 4.57 -8.99
C VAL A 37 10.00 5.19 -8.95
N THR A 38 9.52 5.75 -10.06
CA THR A 38 8.15 6.29 -10.17
C THR A 38 7.10 5.21 -9.86
N GLN A 39 7.27 3.99 -10.38
CA GLN A 39 6.34 2.88 -10.09
C GLN A 39 6.44 2.39 -8.65
N VAL A 40 7.64 2.38 -8.06
CA VAL A 40 7.83 2.06 -6.63
C VAL A 40 7.06 3.06 -5.77
N VAL A 41 7.22 4.37 -6.01
CA VAL A 41 6.52 5.43 -5.26
C VAL A 41 4.99 5.33 -5.42
N ALA A 42 4.51 4.99 -6.63
CA ALA A 42 3.08 4.75 -6.87
C ALA A 42 2.55 3.54 -6.08
N SER A 43 3.34 2.46 -5.98
CA SER A 43 3.01 1.26 -5.22
C SER A 43 2.98 1.54 -3.71
N MET A 44 3.98 2.27 -3.20
CA MET A 44 4.02 2.72 -1.80
C MET A 44 2.81 3.58 -1.43
N SER A 45 2.39 4.49 -2.31
CA SER A 45 1.21 5.33 -2.10
C SER A 45 -0.09 4.52 -2.02
N SER A 46 -0.19 3.46 -2.84
CA SER A 46 -1.33 2.52 -2.77
C SER A 46 -1.33 1.71 -1.48
N LEU A 47 -0.17 1.19 -1.06
CA LEU A 47 -0.01 0.49 0.23
C LEU A 47 -0.36 1.37 1.42
N LYS A 48 0.06 2.65 1.41
CA LYS A 48 -0.28 3.62 2.44
C LYS A 48 -1.79 3.83 2.56
N SER A 49 -2.50 3.79 1.44
CA SER A 49 -3.98 3.92 1.43
C SER A 49 -4.64 2.70 2.07
N VAL A 50 -4.16 1.49 1.79
CA VAL A 50 -4.60 0.25 2.45
C VAL A 50 -4.35 0.31 3.96
N ALA A 51 -3.15 0.71 4.36
CA ALA A 51 -2.80 0.83 5.77
C ALA A 51 -3.70 1.84 6.49
N LYS A 52 -3.95 3.02 5.91
CA LYS A 52 -4.90 4.01 6.47
C LYS A 52 -6.31 3.43 6.66
N ALA A 53 -6.81 2.68 5.68
CA ALA A 53 -8.14 2.08 5.76
C ALA A 53 -8.21 1.02 6.88
N LEU A 54 -7.16 0.22 7.08
CA LEU A 54 -7.06 -0.73 8.19
C LEU A 54 -7.02 -0.02 9.55
N LEU A 55 -6.30 1.12 9.65
CA LEU A 55 -6.25 1.90 10.90
C LEU A 55 -7.56 2.61 11.23
N ALA A 56 -8.30 3.05 10.21
CA ALA A 56 -9.61 3.65 10.41
C ALA A 56 -10.59 2.63 11.02
N ASP A 57 -10.45 1.35 10.67
CA ASP A 57 -11.27 0.26 11.17
C ASP A 57 -10.86 -0.25 12.55
N ALA A 58 -9.61 -0.04 12.97
CA ALA A 58 -9.16 -0.42 14.31
C ALA A 58 -10.02 0.30 15.37
N VAL A 59 -10.90 -0.46 16.01
CA VAL A 59 -12.08 0.00 16.76
C VAL A 59 -11.71 0.74 18.05
N ASP A 60 -10.46 0.66 18.53
CA ASP A 60 -10.07 1.29 19.78
C ASP A 60 -9.22 2.56 19.57
N SER A 61 -9.73 3.70 20.04
CA SER A 61 -8.99 4.96 20.09
C SER A 61 -7.69 4.86 20.90
N CYS A 62 -7.61 3.93 21.85
CA CYS A 62 -6.41 3.70 22.66
C CYS A 62 -5.20 3.25 21.81
N ASN A 63 -5.46 2.47 20.75
CA ASN A 63 -4.39 1.89 19.92
C ASN A 63 -4.10 2.71 18.65
N LYS A 64 -4.98 3.66 18.29
CA LYS A 64 -4.80 4.49 17.08
C LYS A 64 -3.50 5.27 17.08
N GLU A 65 -3.07 5.79 18.23
CA GLU A 65 -1.83 6.56 18.35
C GLU A 65 -0.59 5.67 18.18
N GLU A 66 -0.65 4.44 18.67
CA GLU A 66 0.43 3.45 18.51
C GLU A 66 0.54 2.97 17.06
N TYR A 67 -0.59 2.70 16.41
CA TYR A 67 -0.60 2.36 14.99
C TYR A 67 -0.25 3.54 14.07
N ALA A 68 -0.57 4.78 14.44
CA ALA A 68 -0.18 5.97 13.69
C ALA A 68 1.34 6.13 13.61
N LYS A 69 2.09 5.66 14.62
CA LYS A 69 3.56 5.61 14.57
C LYS A 69 4.08 4.70 13.46
N LEU A 70 3.36 3.62 13.13
CA LEU A 70 3.74 2.73 12.02
C LEU A 70 3.67 3.44 10.66
N LEU A 71 2.72 4.37 10.47
CA LEU A 71 2.60 5.14 9.23
C LEU A 71 3.65 6.26 9.10
N LYS A 72 4.12 6.84 10.22
CA LYS A 72 5.14 7.90 10.23
C LYS A 72 6.49 7.42 9.71
N ARG A 73 6.76 6.11 9.74
CA ARG A 73 8.01 5.50 9.29
C ARG A 73 8.14 5.39 7.76
N PHE A 74 7.05 5.66 7.03
CA PHE A 74 6.96 5.62 5.57
C PHE A 74 6.87 7.03 4.93
N LEU A 75 7.17 8.08 5.69
CA LEU A 75 7.38 9.46 5.25
C LEU A 75 8.82 9.86 5.58
#